data_AF-A0A948SQK2-F1
#
_entry.id   AF-A0A948SQK2-F1
#
_cell.length_a   1.000
_cell.length_b   1.000
_cell.length_c   1.000
_cell.angle_alpha   90.00
_cell.angle_beta   90.00
_cell.angle_gamma   90.00
#
_symmetry.space_group_name_H-M   'P 1'
#
loop_
_entity.id
_entity.type
_entity.pdbx_description
1 polymer ?
#
loop_
_entity_poly.entity_id
_entity_poly.type
_entity_poly.pdbx_seq_one_letter_code
_entity_poly.pdbx_strand_id
1 'polypeptide(L)'
;MTRPVAWWRGCGSRARRVRRGPPSCSRGPEPGRRSRISTEPAARTAVGPTSPASRHRPRDSLRGRRIAVPARFSRLTAAAALAFVAIPASRAWAQDPEPQVVSDPGRIERVVLYPRGAAVTRAIRHDLPQGLWTVRVTGLPAGVDPAQVQARVRAAAGSPGEAPRLLAVEYEEAPGIDFAGSPEGVELATRLKDAKRRQVEATQDRAQLEQRAARIDQVGVRAAANATAEGGTAAADPARALEQVGWVRAQRAKLLDDSRALAERADAIGREVAALEAAVAQRGRADRTQRTSVVRLAAPSACALELDLTYVVDRAGWAPAYAIRAAADRTGTSIEYDAVLAQHSGEDWTDARITLSTARPDASAAPGEVEPVYVDVAPPMVGGFTDGYGA
;
A
#
# COMPACT_ATOMS: atom_id res chain seq x y z
N MET A 1 13.32 -34.71 4.24
CA MET A 1 12.08 -33.93 4.31
C MET A 1 12.01 -33.31 5.69
N THR A 2 12.37 -32.03 5.82
CA THR A 2 12.32 -31.32 7.10
C THR A 2 11.90 -29.90 6.80
N ARG A 3 10.69 -29.53 7.21
CA ARG A 3 10.11 -28.20 7.04
C ARG A 3 10.67 -27.27 8.12
N PRO A 4 11.20 -26.08 7.81
CA PRO A 4 11.36 -25.06 8.82
C PRO A 4 10.04 -24.28 8.96
N VAL A 5 9.53 -24.23 10.20
CA VAL A 5 8.42 -23.38 10.62
C VAL A 5 9.00 -22.01 10.96
N ALA A 6 8.66 -20.98 10.17
CA ALA A 6 9.00 -19.60 10.50
C ALA A 6 7.87 -18.99 11.33
N TRP A 7 8.18 -18.59 12.57
CA TRP A 7 7.26 -17.83 13.42
C TRP A 7 7.39 -16.34 13.10
N TRP A 8 6.28 -15.70 12.73
CA TRP A 8 6.21 -14.25 12.60
C TRP A 8 5.61 -13.66 13.88
N ARG A 9 6.27 -12.64 14.44
CA ARG A 9 5.65 -11.69 15.37
C ARG A 9 5.71 -10.33 14.70
N GLY A 10 4.55 -9.75 14.42
CA GLY A 10 4.46 -8.38 13.94
C GLY A 10 4.98 -7.39 14.98
N CYS A 11 5.68 -6.35 14.53
CA CYS A 11 5.37 -4.93 14.75
C CYS A 11 6.63 -4.06 14.53
N GLY A 12 6.42 -2.88 13.97
CA GLY A 12 7.18 -1.68 14.36
C GLY A 12 8.53 -1.48 13.68
N SER A 13 8.60 -0.41 12.90
CA SER A 13 9.83 0.26 12.50
C SER A 13 10.75 0.53 13.71
N ARG A 14 11.74 -0.33 13.91
CA ARG A 14 12.98 0.00 14.64
C ARG A 14 14.01 -1.13 14.48
N ALA A 15 15.06 -0.86 13.72
CA ALA A 15 16.27 -1.66 13.77
C ALA A 15 16.87 -1.57 15.18
N ARG A 16 16.81 -2.65 15.97
CA ARG A 16 17.59 -2.80 17.20
C ARG A 16 18.49 -4.01 17.10
N ARG A 17 19.79 -3.74 17.03
CA ARG A 17 20.87 -4.71 17.18
C ARG A 17 21.17 -4.81 18.69
N VAL A 18 20.93 -5.96 19.31
CA VAL A 18 21.32 -6.21 20.72
C VAL A 18 22.77 -6.72 20.71
N ARG A 19 23.69 -5.96 21.34
CA ARG A 19 25.07 -6.40 21.63
C ARG A 19 25.27 -6.45 23.15
N ARG A 20 25.84 -7.54 23.66
CA ARG A 20 26.62 -7.57 24.92
C ARG A 20 28.11 -7.57 24.52
N GLY A 21 28.94 -6.72 25.15
CA GLY A 21 30.42 -6.72 25.05
C GLY A 21 31.05 -6.89 26.45
N PRO A 22 32.32 -6.49 26.74
CA PRO A 22 33.50 -6.13 25.91
C PRO A 22 34.81 -6.83 26.48
N PRO A 23 36.08 -6.34 26.37
CA PRO A 23 36.71 -5.26 25.57
C PRO A 23 38.06 -5.61 24.87
N SER A 24 38.51 -4.78 23.90
CA SER A 24 39.78 -3.99 23.96
C SER A 24 40.31 -3.47 22.60
N CYS A 25 40.48 -2.15 22.53
CA CYS A 25 41.56 -1.31 21.94
C CYS A 25 42.07 -1.43 20.49
N SER A 26 41.84 -0.37 19.68
CA SER A 26 42.82 0.63 19.15
C SER A 26 42.24 1.41 17.93
N ARG A 27 41.94 2.73 18.04
CA ARG A 27 42.60 3.92 17.40
C ARG A 27 43.20 3.62 16.01
N GLY A 28 42.92 4.26 14.85
CA GLY A 28 42.33 5.52 14.32
C GLY A 28 43.00 5.76 12.92
N PRO A 29 42.80 6.82 12.10
CA PRO A 29 41.79 7.89 12.06
C PRO A 29 41.03 8.01 10.69
N GLU A 30 40.14 9.02 10.63
CA GLU A 30 39.15 9.42 9.61
C GLU A 30 39.64 9.67 8.16
N PRO A 31 38.68 9.83 7.23
CA PRO A 31 38.73 10.93 6.28
C PRO A 31 37.53 11.88 6.42
N GLY A 32 37.83 13.18 6.53
CA GLY A 32 36.87 14.26 6.35
C GLY A 32 36.82 14.72 4.89
N ARG A 33 35.61 14.94 4.35
CA ARG A 33 35.14 16.27 3.88
C ARG A 33 33.77 16.17 3.25
N ARG A 34 32.98 17.20 3.55
CA ARG A 34 31.68 17.54 2.98
C ARG A 34 31.83 18.15 1.60
N SER A 35 30.84 17.95 0.75
CA SER A 35 30.25 19.04 -0.05
C SER A 35 28.79 18.73 -0.38
N ARG A 36 28.00 19.79 -0.28
CA ARG A 36 26.54 19.88 -0.33
C ARG A 36 26.19 20.75 -1.54
N ILE A 37 25.03 20.50 -2.14
CA ILE A 37 24.13 21.46 -2.82
C ILE A 37 24.57 21.99 -4.19
N SER A 38 23.77 21.75 -5.25
CA SER A 38 22.84 22.76 -5.78
C SER A 38 21.89 22.21 -6.84
N THR A 39 20.67 22.73 -6.75
CA THR A 39 19.40 22.48 -7.43
C THR A 39 19.25 23.27 -8.74
N GLU A 40 18.58 22.65 -9.74
CA GLU A 40 17.52 23.17 -10.66
C GLU A 40 17.70 24.47 -11.49
N PRO A 41 16.79 24.84 -12.45
CA PRO A 41 15.75 24.09 -13.18
C PRO A 41 15.62 24.44 -14.70
N ALA A 42 14.62 23.82 -15.36
CA ALA A 42 13.60 24.43 -16.26
C ALA A 42 13.58 24.12 -17.78
N ALA A 43 12.41 23.60 -18.21
CA ALA A 43 11.57 24.00 -19.36
C ALA A 43 12.07 23.69 -20.81
N ARG A 44 11.27 23.46 -21.86
CA ARG A 44 9.82 23.33 -22.15
C ARG A 44 9.65 22.93 -23.64
N THR A 45 8.61 22.13 -23.94
CA THR A 45 7.67 22.20 -25.10
C THR A 45 8.09 21.94 -26.56
N ALA A 46 7.28 21.11 -27.26
CA ALA A 46 6.56 21.31 -28.56
C ALA A 46 6.53 20.00 -29.38
N VAL A 47 5.40 19.29 -29.57
CA VAL A 47 4.21 19.52 -30.43
C VAL A 47 4.49 19.41 -31.94
N GLY A 48 3.79 18.47 -32.60
CA GLY A 48 3.68 18.29 -34.05
C GLY A 48 2.63 17.21 -34.41
N PRO A 49 2.06 17.18 -35.63
CA PRO A 49 0.65 17.56 -35.80
C PRO A 49 -0.30 16.50 -36.41
N THR A 50 -1.58 16.87 -36.42
CA THR A 50 -2.80 16.27 -36.97
C THR A 50 -3.00 16.49 -38.49
N SER A 51 -3.57 15.51 -39.21
CA SER A 51 -4.51 15.63 -40.37
C SER A 51 -4.62 14.32 -41.19
N PRO A 52 -5.58 14.16 -42.14
CA PRO A 52 -7.01 14.48 -42.09
C PRO A 52 -7.91 13.36 -42.69
N ALA A 53 -9.23 13.56 -42.57
CA ALA A 53 -10.29 12.76 -43.20
C ALA A 53 -10.35 12.92 -44.74
N SER A 54 -10.67 11.84 -45.46
CA SER A 54 -11.04 11.85 -46.88
C SER A 54 -12.46 11.33 -47.12
N ARG A 55 -13.24 12.14 -47.82
CA ARG A 55 -14.57 11.83 -48.36
C ARG A 55 -14.44 10.84 -49.53
N HIS A 56 -15.38 9.89 -49.64
CA HIS A 56 -15.82 9.38 -50.95
C HIS A 56 -17.31 9.01 -50.92
N ARG A 57 -18.07 9.73 -51.77
CA ARG A 57 -19.28 9.27 -52.48
C ARG A 57 -18.81 8.99 -53.94
N PRO A 58 -19.50 8.18 -54.78
CA PRO A 58 -20.94 8.32 -55.05
C PRO A 58 -21.75 7.05 -55.41
N ARG A 59 -23.08 7.28 -55.48
CA ARG A 59 -24.13 6.71 -56.35
C ARG A 59 -24.00 5.26 -56.85
N ASP A 60 -25.06 4.48 -56.63
CA ASP A 60 -25.94 4.16 -57.76
C ASP A 60 -27.36 3.76 -57.35
N SER A 61 -28.28 4.12 -58.24
CA SER A 61 -29.72 3.87 -58.22
C SER A 61 -30.05 2.39 -58.37
N LEU A 62 -31.22 1.94 -57.90
CA LEU A 62 -32.13 1.13 -58.73
C LEU A 62 -33.55 1.10 -58.14
N ARG A 63 -34.48 1.03 -59.09
CA ARG A 63 -35.94 1.18 -58.99
C ARG A 63 -36.60 -0.03 -58.35
N GLY A 64 -37.73 0.16 -57.70
CA GLY A 64 -38.61 -0.92 -57.26
C GLY A 64 -40.05 -0.45 -57.08
N ARG A 65 -40.84 -0.57 -58.16
CA ARG A 65 -42.24 -0.22 -58.33
C ARG A 65 -43.16 -0.57 -57.15
N ARG A 66 -44.00 0.40 -56.76
CA ARG A 66 -45.27 0.18 -56.05
C ARG A 66 -46.36 -0.15 -57.08
N ILE A 67 -47.12 -1.20 -56.83
CA ILE A 67 -48.42 -1.44 -57.47
C ILE A 67 -49.44 -1.56 -56.33
N ALA A 68 -50.34 -0.60 -56.27
CA ALA A 68 -51.63 -0.68 -55.60
C ALA A 68 -52.69 -0.95 -56.67
N VAL A 69 -53.86 -1.51 -56.29
CA VAL A 69 -55.21 -1.49 -56.92
C VAL A 69 -56.03 -2.70 -56.37
N PRO A 70 -57.38 -2.64 -56.23
CA PRO A 70 -57.98 -2.35 -54.93
C PRO A 70 -59.10 -3.36 -54.57
N ALA A 71 -59.82 -3.05 -53.49
CA ALA A 71 -61.01 -3.73 -53.02
C ALA A 71 -62.21 -3.67 -53.98
N ARG A 72 -62.99 -4.75 -54.01
CA ARG A 72 -64.46 -4.85 -53.79
C ARG A 72 -64.98 -6.12 -54.47
N PHE A 73 -65.68 -6.99 -53.74
CA PHE A 73 -66.99 -7.51 -54.13
C PHE A 73 -67.63 -8.26 -52.95
N SER A 74 -68.96 -8.28 -53.00
CA SER A 74 -69.92 -8.46 -51.91
C SER A 74 -70.38 -9.92 -51.77
N ARG A 75 -70.64 -10.31 -50.51
CA ARG A 75 -71.64 -11.28 -49.98
C ARG A 75 -71.88 -12.58 -50.77
N LEU A 76 -71.68 -13.71 -50.09
CA LEU A 76 -72.68 -14.77 -49.94
C LEU A 76 -72.34 -15.64 -48.73
N THR A 77 -73.38 -15.90 -47.94
CA THR A 77 -73.44 -16.71 -46.71
C THR A 77 -73.34 -18.20 -47.01
N ALA A 78 -72.46 -18.92 -46.32
CA ALA A 78 -72.65 -20.34 -45.99
C ALA A 78 -71.72 -20.71 -44.83
N ALA A 79 -72.32 -21.26 -43.78
CA ALA A 79 -71.68 -21.65 -42.53
C ALA A 79 -70.70 -22.81 -42.73
N ALA A 80 -69.46 -22.64 -42.29
CA ALA A 80 -68.54 -23.73 -42.00
C ALA A 80 -67.68 -23.32 -40.80
N ALA A 81 -68.04 -23.83 -39.62
CA ALA A 81 -67.28 -23.65 -38.40
C ALA A 81 -65.96 -24.45 -38.50
N LEU A 82 -64.90 -23.79 -38.96
CA LEU A 82 -63.52 -24.23 -38.79
C LEU A 82 -62.96 -23.53 -37.55
N ALA A 83 -62.85 -24.28 -36.46
CA ALA A 83 -62.16 -23.87 -35.25
C ALA A 83 -60.67 -23.66 -35.57
N PHE A 84 -60.32 -22.44 -35.96
CA PHE A 84 -58.94 -21.98 -35.99
C PHE A 84 -58.49 -21.80 -34.53
N VAL A 85 -57.90 -22.84 -33.97
CA VAL A 85 -57.13 -22.72 -32.73
C VAL A 85 -55.95 -21.81 -33.07
N ALA A 86 -56.08 -20.53 -32.76
CA ALA A 86 -54.97 -19.62 -32.69
C ALA A 86 -54.05 -20.13 -31.57
N ILE A 87 -53.03 -20.91 -31.92
CA ILE A 87 -51.92 -21.20 -31.03
C ILE A 87 -51.27 -19.83 -30.77
N PRO A 88 -51.34 -19.25 -29.56
CA PRO A 88 -50.51 -18.11 -29.28
C PRO A 88 -49.09 -18.65 -29.32
N ALA A 89 -48.34 -18.27 -30.36
CA ALA A 89 -46.89 -18.40 -30.35
C ALA A 89 -46.40 -17.54 -29.18
N SER A 90 -46.38 -18.14 -28.00
CA SER A 90 -45.75 -17.58 -26.84
C SER A 90 -44.28 -17.61 -27.20
N ARG A 91 -43.79 -16.50 -27.77
CA ARG A 91 -42.38 -16.17 -27.72
C ARG A 91 -42.11 -15.96 -26.23
N ALA A 92 -41.90 -17.06 -25.50
CA ALA A 92 -41.21 -17.01 -24.24
C ALA A 92 -39.82 -16.50 -24.60
N TRP A 93 -39.62 -15.20 -24.48
CA TRP A 93 -38.28 -14.66 -24.38
C TRP A 93 -37.78 -15.28 -23.10
N ALA A 94 -36.86 -16.24 -23.22
CA ALA A 94 -36.12 -16.72 -22.07
C ALA A 94 -35.47 -15.46 -21.48
N GLN A 95 -36.03 -14.94 -20.40
CA GLN A 95 -35.36 -13.96 -19.60
C GLN A 95 -34.17 -14.72 -19.02
N ASP A 96 -32.97 -14.37 -19.48
CA ASP A 96 -31.75 -14.89 -18.86
C ASP A 96 -31.87 -14.61 -17.36
N PRO A 97 -31.73 -15.63 -16.51
CA PRO A 97 -31.89 -15.45 -15.08
C PRO A 97 -30.92 -14.36 -14.61
N GLU A 98 -31.44 -13.35 -13.93
CA GLU A 98 -30.64 -12.21 -13.49
C GLU A 98 -29.52 -12.72 -12.56
N PRO A 99 -28.24 -12.46 -12.88
CA PRO A 99 -27.14 -12.96 -12.07
C PRO A 99 -27.19 -12.35 -10.67
N GLN A 100 -27.20 -13.20 -9.65
CA GLN A 100 -27.16 -12.75 -8.26
C GLN A 100 -25.75 -12.24 -7.93
N VAL A 101 -25.65 -11.13 -7.22
CA VAL A 101 -24.36 -10.46 -6.94
C VAL A 101 -24.00 -10.59 -5.46
N VAL A 102 -22.78 -11.03 -5.20
CA VAL A 102 -22.18 -11.04 -3.85
C VAL A 102 -20.89 -10.25 -3.90
N SER A 103 -20.64 -9.40 -2.90
CA SER A 103 -19.39 -8.65 -2.77
C SER A 103 -18.68 -9.06 -1.48
N ASP A 104 -17.45 -9.54 -1.60
CA ASP A 104 -16.63 -9.99 -0.47
C ASP A 104 -15.15 -9.70 -0.75
N PRO A 105 -14.42 -8.94 0.09
CA PRO A 105 -12.99 -8.71 -0.09
C PRO A 105 -12.15 -10.00 0.00
N GLY A 106 -12.65 -11.03 0.68
CA GLY A 106 -11.94 -12.29 0.93
C GLY A 106 -10.86 -12.20 1.99
N ARG A 107 -10.42 -13.36 2.49
CA ARG A 107 -9.30 -13.46 3.44
C ARG A 107 -8.04 -13.93 2.74
N ILE A 108 -6.92 -13.25 2.95
CA ILE A 108 -5.61 -13.71 2.47
C ILE A 108 -5.19 -14.96 3.26
N GLU A 109 -5.12 -16.10 2.57
CA GLU A 109 -4.78 -17.40 3.19
C GLU A 109 -3.35 -17.83 2.87
N ARG A 110 -2.86 -17.51 1.66
CA ARG A 110 -1.56 -17.95 1.18
C ARG A 110 -0.88 -16.86 0.36
N VAL A 111 0.43 -16.72 0.58
CA VAL A 111 1.29 -15.82 -0.18
C VAL A 111 2.53 -16.58 -0.64
N VAL A 112 2.82 -16.56 -1.93
CA VAL A 112 4.08 -17.05 -2.50
C VAL A 112 4.93 -15.86 -2.88
N LEU A 113 6.02 -15.62 -2.15
CA LEU A 113 6.98 -14.57 -2.41
C LEU A 113 7.98 -15.03 -3.47
N TYR A 114 8.17 -14.20 -4.49
CA TYR A 114 9.19 -14.32 -5.53
C TYR A 114 10.25 -13.23 -5.35
N PRO A 115 11.40 -13.28 -6.04
CA PRO A 115 12.39 -12.22 -5.95
C PRO A 115 11.88 -10.85 -6.42
N ARG A 116 10.90 -10.83 -7.34
CA ARG A 116 10.34 -9.61 -7.95
C ARG A 116 8.81 -9.57 -7.94
N GLY A 117 8.17 -10.02 -6.87
CA GLY A 117 6.72 -9.97 -6.73
C GLY A 117 6.21 -10.95 -5.68
N ALA A 118 4.91 -10.98 -5.49
CA ALA A 118 4.25 -12.03 -4.72
C ALA A 118 2.96 -12.49 -5.39
N ALA A 119 2.71 -13.79 -5.42
CA ALA A 119 1.37 -14.31 -5.73
C ALA A 119 0.58 -14.44 -4.42
N VAL A 120 -0.54 -13.72 -4.34
CA VAL A 120 -1.43 -13.71 -3.18
C VAL A 120 -2.68 -14.51 -3.53
N THR A 121 -3.07 -15.45 -2.67
CA THR A 121 -4.34 -16.18 -2.77
C THR A 121 -5.28 -15.73 -1.66
N ARG A 122 -6.43 -15.16 -2.06
CA ARG A 122 -7.57 -14.89 -1.19
C ARG A 122 -8.59 -16.03 -1.28
N ALA A 123 -9.08 -16.46 -0.12
CA ALA A 123 -10.16 -17.43 -0.01
C ALA A 123 -11.48 -16.70 0.28
N ILE A 124 -12.51 -17.04 -0.50
CA ILE A 124 -13.88 -16.55 -0.38
C ILE A 124 -14.80 -17.76 -0.22
N ARG A 125 -15.72 -17.70 0.76
CA ARG A 125 -16.63 -18.80 1.08
C ARG A 125 -18.05 -18.29 1.23
N HIS A 126 -18.97 -18.85 0.46
CA HIS A 126 -20.39 -18.49 0.50
C HIS A 126 -21.27 -19.70 0.21
N ASP A 127 -22.45 -19.75 0.80
CA ASP A 127 -23.49 -20.68 0.40
C ASP A 127 -24.25 -20.10 -0.79
N LEU A 128 -24.14 -20.77 -1.95
CA LEU A 128 -24.76 -20.35 -3.20
C LEU A 128 -25.95 -21.25 -3.52
N PRO A 129 -27.18 -20.71 -3.51
CA PRO A 129 -28.31 -21.33 -4.19
C PRO A 129 -28.05 -21.64 -5.67
N GLN A 130 -28.84 -22.53 -6.25
CA GLN A 130 -28.82 -22.80 -7.69
C GLN A 130 -29.05 -21.50 -8.48
N GLY A 131 -28.21 -21.22 -9.47
CA GLY A 131 -28.35 -20.04 -10.33
C GLY A 131 -27.04 -19.51 -10.89
N LEU A 132 -27.14 -18.36 -11.56
CA LEU A 132 -25.98 -17.59 -12.02
C LEU A 132 -25.57 -16.58 -10.95
N TRP A 133 -24.26 -16.50 -10.71
CA TRP A 133 -23.68 -15.66 -9.67
C TRP A 133 -22.55 -14.80 -10.22
N THR A 134 -22.45 -13.59 -9.68
CA THR A 134 -21.34 -12.67 -9.90
C THR A 134 -20.72 -12.35 -8.55
N VAL A 135 -19.55 -12.90 -8.27
CA VAL A 135 -18.78 -12.66 -7.05
C VAL A 135 -17.79 -11.53 -7.31
N ARG A 136 -17.99 -10.40 -6.64
CA ARG A 136 -17.14 -9.21 -6.72
C ARG A 136 -16.14 -9.23 -5.56
N VAL A 137 -14.88 -9.52 -5.88
CA VAL A 137 -13.78 -9.50 -4.91
C VAL A 137 -13.18 -8.10 -4.84
N THR A 138 -13.52 -7.38 -3.78
CA THR A 138 -13.19 -5.95 -3.62
C THR A 138 -11.86 -5.72 -2.88
N GLY A 139 -11.36 -4.48 -2.93
CA GLY A 139 -10.19 -4.06 -2.16
C GLY A 139 -8.88 -4.69 -2.66
N LEU A 140 -8.74 -4.90 -3.97
CA LEU A 140 -7.48 -5.33 -4.56
C LEU A 140 -6.45 -4.19 -4.51
N PRO A 141 -5.16 -4.47 -4.23
CA PRO A 141 -4.14 -3.44 -4.13
C PRO A 141 -3.83 -2.79 -5.47
N ALA A 142 -3.21 -1.61 -5.44
CA ALA A 142 -2.85 -0.88 -6.66
C ALA A 142 -1.81 -1.58 -7.55
N GLY A 143 -1.03 -2.49 -6.96
CA GLY A 143 0.04 -3.21 -7.63
C GLY A 143 -0.36 -4.54 -8.27
N VAL A 144 -1.66 -4.84 -8.38
CA VAL A 144 -2.13 -6.06 -9.05
C VAL A 144 -1.80 -5.99 -10.54
N ASP A 145 -1.26 -7.08 -11.09
CA ASP A 145 -1.21 -7.30 -12.54
C ASP A 145 -2.58 -7.84 -13.03
N PRO A 146 -3.38 -7.06 -13.78
CA PRO A 146 -4.69 -7.50 -14.26
C PRO A 146 -4.63 -8.73 -15.16
N ALA A 147 -3.51 -8.97 -15.86
CA ALA A 147 -3.34 -10.11 -16.75
C ALA A 147 -3.08 -11.42 -16.00
N GLN A 148 -2.67 -11.35 -14.73
CA GLN A 148 -2.33 -12.51 -13.90
C GLN A 148 -3.34 -12.77 -12.78
N VAL A 149 -4.59 -12.33 -12.96
CA VAL A 149 -5.70 -12.65 -12.05
C VAL A 149 -6.32 -13.99 -12.45
N GLN A 150 -6.38 -14.93 -11.52
CA GLN A 150 -6.90 -16.28 -11.74
C GLN A 150 -7.85 -16.66 -10.60
N ALA A 151 -8.97 -17.28 -10.94
CA ALA A 151 -9.89 -17.84 -9.96
C ALA A 151 -9.90 -19.37 -10.05
N ARG A 152 -9.94 -20.03 -8.91
CA ARG A 152 -10.23 -21.45 -8.81
C ARG A 152 -11.45 -21.65 -7.94
N VAL A 153 -12.41 -22.40 -8.47
CA VAL A 153 -13.73 -22.58 -7.88
C VAL A 153 -13.92 -24.05 -7.53
N ARG A 154 -14.38 -24.33 -6.33
CA ARG A 154 -14.68 -25.67 -5.83
C ARG A 154 -15.95 -25.62 -4.97
N ALA A 155 -16.57 -26.78 -4.80
CA ALA A 155 -17.54 -26.97 -3.73
C ALA A 155 -16.79 -27.47 -2.49
N ALA A 156 -17.18 -26.98 -1.30
CA ALA A 156 -16.65 -27.47 -0.05
C ALA A 156 -16.92 -28.97 0.11
N ALA A 157 -16.03 -29.67 0.82
CA ALA A 157 -16.19 -31.10 1.07
C ALA A 157 -17.52 -31.38 1.79
N GLY A 158 -18.33 -32.29 1.23
CA GLY A 158 -19.66 -32.62 1.77
C GLY A 158 -20.78 -31.67 1.34
N SER A 159 -20.51 -30.71 0.44
CA SER A 159 -21.57 -29.89 -0.15
C SER A 159 -22.59 -30.77 -0.89
N PRO A 160 -23.90 -30.53 -0.72
CA PRO A 160 -24.91 -31.19 -1.54
C PRO A 160 -24.76 -30.74 -3.01
N GLY A 161 -24.97 -31.66 -3.95
CA GLY A 161 -25.08 -31.35 -5.37
C GLY A 161 -23.77 -31.22 -6.17
N GLU A 162 -23.89 -30.73 -7.40
CA GLU A 162 -22.79 -30.56 -8.36
C GLU A 162 -21.94 -29.32 -8.03
N ALA A 163 -20.63 -29.39 -8.33
CA ALA A 163 -19.71 -28.28 -8.10
C ALA A 163 -20.03 -27.05 -8.98
N PRO A 164 -19.82 -25.82 -8.46
CA PRO A 164 -20.01 -24.62 -9.25
C PRO A 164 -18.99 -24.53 -10.40
N ARG A 165 -19.45 -24.01 -11.54
CA ARG A 165 -18.66 -23.83 -12.77
C ARG A 165 -18.21 -22.39 -12.89
N LEU A 166 -16.92 -22.18 -13.14
CA LEU A 166 -16.36 -20.87 -13.45
C LEU A 166 -16.69 -20.49 -14.89
N LEU A 167 -17.32 -19.33 -15.10
CA LEU A 167 -17.66 -18.82 -16.42
C LEU A 167 -16.65 -17.77 -16.90
N ALA A 168 -16.33 -16.80 -16.05
CA ALA A 168 -15.40 -15.72 -16.39
C ALA A 168 -14.72 -15.16 -15.15
N VAL A 169 -13.52 -14.61 -15.36
CA VAL A 169 -12.79 -13.78 -14.39
C VAL A 169 -12.44 -12.49 -15.10
N GLU A 170 -13.01 -11.40 -14.63
CA GLU A 170 -12.81 -10.06 -15.15
C GLU A 170 -12.14 -9.21 -14.07
N TYR A 171 -11.44 -8.17 -14.50
CA TYR A 171 -10.85 -7.17 -13.60
C TYR A 171 -11.42 -5.81 -13.97
N GLU A 172 -11.95 -5.12 -12.97
CA GLU A 172 -12.60 -3.82 -13.10
C GLU A 172 -11.88 -2.79 -12.23
N GLU A 173 -11.67 -1.61 -12.81
CA GLU A 173 -11.25 -0.41 -12.08
C GLU A 173 -12.38 0.61 -12.11
N ALA A 174 -12.84 1.00 -10.93
CA ALA A 174 -13.81 2.07 -10.75
C ALA A 174 -13.15 3.23 -10.00
N PRO A 175 -13.53 4.49 -10.26
CA PRO A 175 -13.20 5.59 -9.37
C PRO A 175 -13.66 5.22 -7.95
N GLY A 176 -12.72 5.18 -7.01
CA GLY A 176 -13.07 4.89 -5.62
C GLY A 176 -13.93 6.02 -5.06
N ILE A 177 -14.82 5.68 -4.13
CA ILE A 177 -15.46 6.70 -3.29
C ILE A 177 -14.31 7.48 -2.63
N ASP A 178 -14.23 8.80 -2.85
CA ASP A 178 -13.19 9.63 -2.27
C ASP A 178 -13.02 9.26 -0.79
N PHE A 179 -11.84 8.78 -0.37
CA PHE A 179 -11.55 8.42 1.02
C PHE A 179 -12.02 9.52 1.99
N ALA A 180 -11.92 10.78 1.57
CA ALA A 180 -12.40 11.96 2.28
C ALA A 180 -13.92 11.95 2.61
N GLY A 181 -14.75 11.28 1.81
CA GLY A 181 -16.19 11.13 2.01
C GLY A 181 -16.60 9.83 2.72
N SER A 182 -15.68 8.89 2.95
CA SER A 182 -15.95 7.67 3.72
C SER A 182 -16.14 7.98 5.22
N PRO A 183 -16.94 7.20 5.97
CA PRO A 183 -17.10 7.39 7.42
C PRO A 183 -15.75 7.41 8.17
N GLU A 184 -14.82 6.52 7.78
CA GLU A 184 -13.48 6.46 8.36
C GLU A 184 -12.63 7.69 8.01
N GLY A 185 -12.71 8.19 6.77
CA GLY A 185 -11.98 9.38 6.35
C GLY A 185 -12.49 10.65 7.04
N VAL A 186 -13.81 10.76 7.25
CA VAL A 186 -14.43 11.85 8.02
C VAL A 186 -13.98 11.81 9.47
N GLU A 187 -13.95 10.62 10.08
CA GLU A 187 -13.47 10.46 11.46
C GLU A 187 -11.99 10.85 11.58
N LEU A 188 -11.15 10.38 10.66
CA LEU A 188 -9.72 10.65 10.67
C LEU A 188 -9.41 12.14 10.41
N ALA A 189 -10.17 12.77 9.51
CA ALA A 189 -10.12 14.22 9.29
C ALA A 189 -10.56 15.02 10.53
N THR A 190 -11.58 14.55 11.24
CA THR A 190 -12.06 15.17 12.49
C THR A 190 -10.99 15.11 13.58
N ARG A 191 -10.38 13.93 13.79
CA ARG A 191 -9.27 13.75 14.73
C ARG A 191 -8.08 14.64 14.40
N LEU A 192 -7.72 14.75 13.11
CA LEU A 192 -6.64 15.64 12.66
C LEU A 192 -6.96 17.11 12.94
N LYS A 193 -8.21 17.54 12.67
CA LYS A 193 -8.67 18.90 12.95
C LYS A 193 -8.58 19.22 14.45
N ASP A 194 -9.03 18.31 15.30
CA ASP A 194 -8.96 18.48 16.75
C ASP A 194 -7.51 18.51 17.27
N ALA A 195 -6.64 17.64 16.75
CA ALA A 195 -5.21 17.65 17.11
C ALA A 195 -4.52 18.97 16.68
N LYS A 196 -4.84 19.49 15.49
CA LYS A 196 -4.35 20.80 15.04
C LYS A 196 -4.86 21.96 15.90
N ARG A 197 -6.13 21.90 16.36
CA ARG A 197 -6.66 22.88 17.32
C ARG A 197 -5.83 22.88 18.61
N ARG A 198 -5.58 21.70 19.19
CA ARG A 198 -4.71 21.56 20.37
C ARG A 198 -3.29 22.07 20.15
N GLN A 199 -2.74 21.90 18.95
CA GLN A 199 -1.41 22.43 18.60
C GLN A 199 -1.37 23.96 18.60
N VAL A 200 -2.42 24.59 18.08
CA VAL A 200 -2.57 26.06 18.10
C VAL A 200 -2.71 26.55 19.54
N GLU A 201 -3.55 25.90 20.35
CA GLU A 201 -3.72 26.22 21.78
C GLU A 201 -2.37 26.14 22.53
N ALA A 202 -1.60 25.06 22.34
CA ALA A 202 -0.28 24.92 22.96
C ALA A 202 0.72 26.02 22.51
N THR A 203 0.58 26.51 21.27
CA THR A 203 1.40 27.63 20.76
C THR A 203 1.01 28.95 21.43
N GLN A 204 -0.29 29.17 21.64
CA GLN A 204 -0.80 30.35 22.35
C GLN A 204 -0.38 30.34 23.82
N ASP A 205 -0.50 29.19 24.50
CA ASP A 205 -0.03 29.00 25.88
C ASP A 205 1.46 29.34 26.01
N ARG A 206 2.26 28.94 25.02
CA ARG A 206 3.71 29.22 25.02
C ARG A 206 3.98 30.71 24.90
N ALA A 207 3.25 31.41 24.02
CA ALA A 207 3.35 32.86 23.90
C ALA A 207 2.91 33.58 25.19
N GLN A 208 1.85 33.11 25.87
CA GLN A 208 1.43 33.67 27.16
C GLN A 208 2.49 33.46 28.25
N LEU A 209 3.12 32.29 28.27
CA LEU A 209 4.19 31.99 29.22
C LEU A 209 5.43 32.85 28.99
N GLU A 210 5.80 33.09 27.73
CA GLU A 210 6.87 34.04 27.34
C GLU A 210 6.55 35.47 27.80
N GLN A 211 5.31 35.94 27.65
CA GLN A 211 4.89 37.25 28.16
C GLN A 211 4.96 37.33 29.70
N ARG A 212 4.57 36.26 30.39
CA ARG A 212 4.65 36.18 31.86
C ARG A 212 6.11 36.19 32.33
N ALA A 213 7.00 35.50 31.63
CA ALA A 213 8.44 35.51 31.89
C ALA A 213 9.01 36.92 31.75
N ALA A 214 8.72 37.62 30.65
CA ALA A 214 9.17 39.00 30.43
C ALA A 214 8.69 39.95 31.53
N ARG A 215 7.44 39.80 32.02
CA ARG A 215 6.92 40.60 33.13
C ARG A 215 7.67 40.34 34.44
N ILE A 216 7.97 39.08 34.75
CA ILE A 216 8.73 38.71 35.95
C ILE A 216 10.16 39.24 35.87
N ASP A 217 10.78 39.22 34.69
CA ASP A 217 12.10 39.80 34.47
C ASP A 217 12.10 41.33 34.68
N GLN A 218 11.08 42.05 34.21
CA GLN A 218 10.91 43.48 34.48
C GLN A 218 10.79 43.78 35.99
N VAL A 219 10.03 42.97 36.72
CA VAL A 219 9.92 43.09 38.20
C VAL A 219 11.27 42.83 38.85
N GLY A 220 12.03 41.83 38.38
CA GLY A 220 13.38 41.56 38.85
C GLY A 220 14.36 42.71 38.63
N VAL A 221 14.34 43.34 37.45
CA VAL A 221 15.17 44.52 37.14
C VAL A 221 14.80 45.70 38.04
N ARG A 222 13.51 45.97 38.25
CA ARG A 222 13.05 47.05 39.14
C ARG A 222 13.40 46.77 40.61
N ALA A 223 13.27 45.53 41.06
CA ALA A 223 13.65 45.13 42.42
C ALA A 223 15.17 45.31 42.63
N ALA A 224 15.99 44.98 41.63
CA ALA A 224 17.44 45.21 41.68
C ALA A 224 17.78 46.70 41.69
N ALA A 225 17.13 47.51 40.84
CA ALA A 225 17.35 48.96 40.76
C ALA A 225 16.96 49.70 42.05
N ASN A 226 15.87 49.28 42.69
CA ASN A 226 15.44 49.85 43.98
C ASN A 226 16.32 49.41 45.17
N ALA A 227 17.06 48.30 45.04
CA ALA A 227 18.02 47.84 46.04
C ALA A 227 19.36 48.61 45.96
N THR A 228 19.65 49.26 44.83
CA THR A 228 20.80 50.16 44.65
C THR A 228 20.40 51.63 44.88
N ALA A 229 21.24 52.40 45.55
CA ALA A 229 20.94 53.77 46.02
C ALA A 229 20.62 54.83 44.94
N GLU A 230 20.64 54.48 43.64
CA GLU A 230 20.30 55.38 42.52
C GLU A 230 18.78 55.57 42.32
N GLY A 231 17.92 54.86 43.06
CA GLY A 231 16.45 54.89 42.92
C GLY A 231 15.69 55.96 43.71
N GLY A 232 16.37 56.92 44.35
CA GLY A 232 15.75 58.16 44.84
C GLY A 232 14.70 58.07 45.96
N THR A 233 14.52 56.93 46.65
CA THR A 233 13.68 56.85 47.86
C THR A 233 14.49 56.35 49.06
N ALA A 234 14.18 56.92 50.22
CA ALA A 234 14.92 56.78 51.48
C ALA A 234 15.23 55.32 51.83
N ALA A 235 16.50 55.09 52.21
CA ALA A 235 17.06 53.86 52.78
C ALA A 235 16.46 52.55 52.23
N ALA A 236 17.12 51.98 51.21
CA ALA A 236 16.83 50.62 50.75
C ALA A 236 16.75 49.67 51.96
N ASP A 237 15.54 49.20 52.27
CA ASP A 237 15.31 48.20 53.32
C ASP A 237 15.82 46.84 52.77
N PRO A 238 16.97 46.35 53.26
CA PRO A 238 17.59 45.14 52.73
C PRO A 238 16.69 43.91 52.93
N ALA A 239 15.83 43.90 53.96
CA ALA A 239 14.91 42.80 54.21
C ALA A 239 13.83 42.70 53.11
N ARG A 240 13.23 43.83 52.72
CA ARG A 240 12.26 43.88 51.63
C ARG A 240 12.86 43.55 50.26
N ALA A 241 14.12 43.93 50.02
CA ALA A 241 14.83 43.57 48.80
C ALA A 241 15.08 42.06 48.71
N LEU A 242 15.47 41.42 49.81
CA LEU A 242 15.63 39.96 49.91
C LEU A 242 14.32 39.20 49.64
N GLU A 243 13.19 39.67 50.18
CA GLU A 243 11.86 39.08 49.93
C GLU A 243 11.45 39.18 48.45
N GLN A 244 11.67 40.34 47.82
CA GLN A 244 11.36 40.54 46.40
C GLN A 244 12.20 39.65 45.48
N VAL A 245 13.51 39.53 45.76
CA VAL A 245 14.41 38.62 45.02
C VAL A 245 14.01 37.16 45.24
N GLY A 246 13.62 36.79 46.46
CA GLY A 246 13.10 35.46 46.78
C GLY A 246 11.83 35.12 46.00
N TRP A 247 10.88 36.07 45.92
CA TRP A 247 9.66 35.92 45.12
C TRP A 247 9.96 35.75 43.62
N VAL A 248 10.85 36.56 43.04
CA VAL A 248 11.24 36.45 41.63
C VAL A 248 11.90 35.09 41.35
N ARG A 249 12.78 34.61 42.24
CA ARG A 249 13.40 33.28 42.12
C ARG A 249 12.36 32.16 42.14
N ALA A 250 11.42 32.21 43.07
CA ALA A 250 10.33 31.23 43.17
C ALA A 250 9.42 31.25 41.92
N GLN A 251 9.08 32.43 41.41
CA GLN A 251 8.28 32.55 40.18
C GLN A 251 9.03 32.06 38.94
N ARG A 252 10.34 32.32 38.83
CA ARG A 252 11.19 31.79 37.74
C ARG A 252 11.30 30.27 37.79
N ALA A 253 11.45 29.68 38.98
CA ALA A 253 11.45 28.22 39.13
C ALA A 253 10.12 27.61 38.64
N LYS A 254 8.98 28.19 39.05
CA LYS A 254 7.65 27.76 38.59
C LYS A 254 7.48 27.92 37.07
N LEU A 255 7.96 29.02 36.48
CA LEU A 255 7.92 29.23 35.03
C LEU A 255 8.73 28.19 34.26
N LEU A 256 9.90 27.78 34.78
CA LEU A 256 10.72 26.75 34.16
C LEU A 256 10.00 25.40 34.15
N ASP A 257 9.32 25.05 35.25
CA ASP A 257 8.54 23.82 35.33
C ASP A 257 7.32 23.86 34.41
N ASP A 258 6.57 24.97 34.42
CA ASP A 258 5.42 25.21 33.51
C ASP A 258 5.88 25.14 32.03
N SER A 259 7.06 25.70 31.71
CA SER A 259 7.65 25.68 30.37
C SER A 259 8.02 24.27 29.92
N ARG A 260 8.66 23.48 30.77
CA ARG A 260 9.01 22.07 30.48
C ARG A 260 7.76 21.24 30.25
N ALA A 261 6.76 21.35 31.13
CA ALA A 261 5.50 20.63 31.02
C ALA A 261 4.71 21.02 29.77
N LEU A 262 4.78 22.28 29.34
CA LEU A 262 4.16 22.73 28.09
C LEU A 262 4.91 22.22 26.86
N ALA A 263 6.25 22.21 26.88
CA ALA A 263 7.07 21.69 25.79
C ALA A 263 6.81 20.20 25.54
N GLU A 264 6.76 19.38 26.60
CA GLU A 264 6.45 17.95 26.48
C GLU A 264 5.06 17.71 25.87
N ARG A 265 4.06 18.50 26.29
CA ARG A 265 2.70 18.45 25.71
C ARG A 265 2.69 18.86 24.24
N ALA A 266 3.37 19.94 23.88
CA ALA A 266 3.46 20.41 22.51
C ALA A 266 4.15 19.38 21.59
N ASP A 267 5.22 18.74 22.07
CA ASP A 267 5.91 17.68 21.34
C ASP A 267 5.04 16.42 21.17
N ALA A 268 4.27 16.05 22.20
CA ALA A 268 3.31 14.95 22.09
C ALA A 268 2.23 15.23 21.04
N ILE A 269 1.64 16.43 21.07
CA ILE A 269 0.65 16.86 20.07
C ILE A 269 1.27 16.92 18.67
N GLY A 270 2.49 17.45 18.54
CA GLY A 270 3.20 17.51 17.25
C GLY A 270 3.44 16.12 16.65
N ARG A 271 3.81 15.13 17.46
CA ARG A 271 3.95 13.74 17.02
C ARG A 271 2.61 13.13 16.61
N GLU A 272 1.53 13.43 17.33
CA GLU A 272 0.17 12.98 16.99
C GLU A 272 -0.29 13.57 15.65
N VAL A 273 -0.12 14.88 15.45
CA VAL A 273 -0.46 15.55 14.18
C VAL A 273 0.32 14.94 13.02
N ALA A 274 1.64 14.77 13.16
CA ALA A 274 2.46 14.18 12.11
C ALA A 274 2.03 12.73 11.76
N ALA A 275 1.66 11.93 12.77
CA ALA A 275 1.16 10.58 12.57
C ALA A 275 -0.20 10.58 11.84
N LEU A 276 -1.12 11.47 12.23
CA LEU A 276 -2.43 11.61 11.60
C LEU A 276 -2.31 12.12 10.15
N GLU A 277 -1.44 13.09 9.88
CA GLU A 277 -1.18 13.58 8.51
C GLU A 277 -0.61 12.47 7.62
N ALA A 278 0.33 11.68 8.14
CA ALA A 278 0.85 10.52 7.41
C ALA A 278 -0.25 9.48 7.12
N ALA A 279 -1.15 9.23 8.07
CA ALA A 279 -2.28 8.31 7.89
C ALA A 279 -3.28 8.81 6.83
N VAL A 280 -3.63 10.11 6.83
CA VAL A 280 -4.46 10.72 5.77
C VAL A 280 -3.77 10.56 4.42
N ALA A 281 -2.48 10.91 4.33
CA ALA A 281 -1.75 10.92 3.06
C ALA A 281 -1.56 9.52 2.47
N GLN A 282 -1.33 8.51 3.32
CA GLN A 282 -1.18 7.13 2.88
C GLN A 282 -2.50 6.55 2.36
N ARG A 283 -3.60 6.77 3.08
CA ARG A 283 -4.93 6.25 2.71
C ARG A 283 -5.55 7.02 1.55
N GLY A 284 -5.43 8.34 1.53
CA GLY A 284 -5.93 9.18 0.43
C GLY A 284 -5.23 8.96 -0.92
N ARG A 285 -4.01 8.36 -0.93
CA ARG A 285 -3.35 7.92 -2.17
C ARG A 285 -3.77 6.51 -2.61
N ALA A 286 -4.13 5.63 -1.67
CA ALA A 286 -4.48 4.24 -1.96
C ALA A 286 -5.87 4.11 -2.61
N ASP A 287 -6.81 4.99 -2.29
CA ASP A 287 -8.24 4.79 -2.55
C ASP A 287 -8.85 5.56 -3.74
N ARG A 288 -8.05 6.23 -4.59
CA ARG A 288 -8.63 6.94 -5.76
C ARG A 288 -9.24 6.02 -6.81
N THR A 289 -8.83 4.75 -6.82
CA THR A 289 -9.30 3.75 -7.77
C THR A 289 -9.59 2.46 -7.01
N GLN A 290 -10.87 2.10 -6.93
CA GLN A 290 -11.27 0.79 -6.44
C GLN A 290 -11.02 -0.24 -7.53
N ARG A 291 -10.29 -1.29 -7.16
CA ARG A 291 -9.94 -2.42 -8.02
C ARG A 291 -10.69 -3.63 -7.54
N THR A 292 -11.44 -4.25 -8.44
CA THR A 292 -12.33 -5.37 -8.14
C THR A 292 -12.11 -6.47 -9.17
N SER A 293 -11.99 -7.71 -8.72
CA SER A 293 -12.12 -8.86 -9.63
C SER A 293 -13.57 -9.32 -9.64
N VAL A 294 -14.12 -9.49 -10.83
CA VAL A 294 -15.49 -9.94 -11.05
C VAL A 294 -15.44 -11.38 -11.54
N VAL A 295 -15.87 -12.30 -10.69
CA VAL A 295 -15.86 -13.74 -10.97
C VAL A 295 -17.30 -14.17 -11.26
N ARG A 296 -17.58 -14.59 -12.50
CA ARG A 296 -18.89 -15.08 -12.92
C ARG A 296 -18.93 -16.60 -12.78
N LEU A 297 -19.96 -17.11 -12.12
CA LEU A 297 -20.12 -18.52 -11.76
C LEU A 297 -21.51 -19.01 -12.15
N ALA A 298 -21.62 -20.30 -12.48
CA ALA A 298 -22.88 -21.01 -12.56
C ALA A 298 -22.90 -22.09 -11.46
N ALA A 299 -23.88 -22.04 -10.57
CA ALA A 299 -24.13 -23.08 -9.57
C ALA A 299 -25.27 -23.98 -10.06
N PRO A 300 -24.99 -25.22 -10.53
CA PRO A 300 -26.03 -26.11 -11.04
C PRO A 300 -27.04 -26.56 -9.96
N SER A 301 -26.61 -26.54 -8.70
CA SER A 301 -27.39 -26.86 -7.51
C SER A 301 -26.92 -25.99 -6.33
N ALA A 302 -27.70 -25.95 -5.26
CA ALA A 302 -27.28 -25.26 -4.03
C ALA A 302 -25.99 -25.90 -3.48
N CYS A 303 -24.94 -25.11 -3.27
CA CYS A 303 -23.63 -25.60 -2.83
C CYS A 303 -22.89 -24.58 -1.95
N ALA A 304 -21.98 -25.07 -1.11
CA ALA A 304 -21.04 -24.24 -0.38
C ALA A 304 -19.82 -23.95 -1.27
N LEU A 305 -19.71 -22.71 -1.77
CA LEU A 305 -18.61 -22.23 -2.61
C LEU A 305 -17.31 -22.11 -1.82
N GLU A 306 -16.23 -22.64 -2.37
CA GLU A 306 -14.85 -22.28 -2.04
C GLU A 306 -14.19 -21.66 -3.29
N LEU A 307 -13.96 -20.35 -3.24
CA LEU A 307 -13.31 -19.59 -4.31
C LEU A 307 -11.91 -19.14 -3.85
N ASP A 308 -10.89 -19.64 -4.53
CA ASP A 308 -9.50 -19.18 -4.40
C ASP A 308 -9.22 -18.17 -5.51
N LEU A 309 -9.17 -16.87 -5.19
CA LEU A 309 -8.69 -15.84 -6.10
C LEU A 309 -7.18 -15.67 -5.93
N THR A 310 -6.40 -15.97 -6.96
CA THR A 310 -4.94 -15.78 -7.00
C THR A 310 -4.58 -14.66 -7.94
N TYR A 311 -3.74 -13.73 -7.49
CA TYR A 311 -3.25 -12.63 -8.30
C TYR A 311 -1.80 -12.32 -7.93
N VAL A 312 -1.06 -11.72 -8.86
CA VAL A 312 0.31 -11.26 -8.62
C VAL A 312 0.31 -9.78 -8.27
N VAL A 313 1.03 -9.44 -7.20
CA VAL A 313 1.25 -8.06 -6.76
C VAL A 313 2.70 -7.67 -6.96
N ASP A 314 2.89 -6.44 -7.41
CA ASP A 314 4.19 -5.77 -7.42
C ASP A 314 4.63 -5.33 -6.02
N ARG A 315 5.86 -4.81 -5.93
CA ARG A 315 6.42 -4.18 -4.72
C ARG A 315 6.39 -5.06 -3.46
N ALA A 316 6.45 -6.36 -3.66
CA ALA A 316 6.82 -7.33 -2.65
C ALA A 316 7.91 -8.24 -3.20
N GLY A 317 8.78 -8.75 -2.35
CA GLY A 317 9.78 -9.70 -2.78
C GLY A 317 10.65 -10.22 -1.64
N TRP A 318 11.49 -11.19 -1.97
CA TRP A 318 12.46 -11.72 -1.02
C TRP A 318 13.81 -11.95 -1.70
N ALA A 319 14.88 -11.89 -0.91
CA ALA A 319 16.23 -12.24 -1.35
C ALA A 319 16.86 -13.22 -0.35
N PRO A 320 17.58 -14.25 -0.84
CA PRO A 320 18.37 -15.09 0.04
C PRO A 320 19.54 -14.31 0.63
N ALA A 321 19.84 -14.57 1.90
CA ALA A 321 21.03 -14.09 2.57
C ALA A 321 21.80 -15.30 3.10
N TYR A 322 23.10 -15.35 2.83
CA TYR A 322 23.94 -16.46 3.25
C TYR A 322 25.03 -15.93 4.19
N ALA A 323 25.23 -16.60 5.33
CA ALA A 323 26.39 -16.37 6.18
C ALA A 323 27.23 -17.64 6.22
N ILE A 324 28.45 -17.56 5.68
CA ILE A 324 29.40 -18.67 5.63
C ILE A 324 30.43 -18.44 6.73
N ARG A 325 30.66 -19.44 7.57
CA ARG A 325 31.73 -19.44 8.57
C ARG A 325 32.64 -20.64 8.32
N ALA A 326 33.92 -20.38 8.11
CA ALA A 326 34.93 -21.41 8.00
C ALA A 326 35.70 -21.51 9.33
N ALA A 327 35.93 -22.73 9.79
CA ALA A 327 36.82 -22.97 10.93
C ALA A 327 38.27 -22.64 10.55
N ALA A 328 39.01 -22.01 11.48
CA ALA A 328 40.37 -21.56 11.21
C ALA A 328 41.34 -22.73 10.92
N ASP A 329 41.03 -23.92 11.44
CA ASP A 329 41.78 -25.16 11.25
C ASP A 329 41.41 -25.92 9.95
N ARG A 330 40.54 -25.33 9.12
CA ARG A 330 40.04 -25.91 7.85
C ARG A 330 39.30 -27.26 8.02
N THR A 331 38.84 -27.58 9.24
CA THR A 331 38.16 -28.86 9.51
C THR A 331 36.68 -28.85 9.16
N GLY A 332 36.08 -27.67 8.96
CA GLY A 332 34.67 -27.56 8.62
C GLY A 332 34.22 -26.16 8.21
N THR A 333 33.09 -26.12 7.51
CA THR A 333 32.41 -24.91 7.06
C THR A 333 30.92 -25.00 7.43
N SER A 334 30.38 -23.97 8.06
CA SER A 334 28.93 -23.85 8.32
C SER A 334 28.32 -22.80 7.40
N ILE A 335 27.14 -23.10 6.85
CA ILE A 335 26.37 -22.18 6.02
C ILE A 335 25.04 -21.92 6.72
N GLU A 336 24.81 -20.69 7.14
CA GLU A 336 23.52 -20.19 7.62
C GLU A 336 22.75 -19.62 6.41
N TYR A 337 21.48 -20.00 6.28
CA TYR A 337 20.60 -19.56 5.20
C TYR A 337 19.43 -18.75 5.75
N ASP A 338 19.44 -17.46 5.44
CA ASP A 338 18.44 -16.47 5.83
C ASP A 338 17.67 -15.97 4.60
N ALA A 339 16.53 -15.33 4.84
CA ALA A 339 15.76 -14.64 3.82
C ALA A 339 15.41 -13.23 4.27
N VAL A 340 15.66 -12.24 3.42
CA VAL A 340 15.24 -10.86 3.63
C VAL A 340 13.96 -10.62 2.84
N LEU A 341 12.87 -10.31 3.54
CA LEU A 341 11.56 -10.06 2.94
C LEU A 341 11.27 -8.56 2.94
N ALA A 342 10.71 -8.08 1.84
CA ALA A 342 10.20 -6.72 1.70
C ALA A 342 8.76 -6.78 1.19
N GLN A 343 7.86 -6.03 1.83
CA GLN A 343 6.46 -5.95 1.41
C GLN A 343 5.99 -4.50 1.45
N HIS A 344 5.50 -4.03 0.31
CA HIS A 344 4.90 -2.72 0.11
C HIS A 344 3.63 -2.82 -0.75
N SER A 345 2.96 -3.98 -0.76
CA SER A 345 1.73 -4.19 -1.55
C SER A 345 0.53 -3.41 -1.00
N GLY A 346 0.58 -3.00 0.28
CA GLY A 346 -0.51 -2.29 0.95
C GLY A 346 -1.58 -3.22 1.54
N GLU A 347 -1.34 -4.52 1.52
CA GLU A 347 -2.22 -5.54 2.10
C GLU A 347 -1.67 -6.06 3.43
N ASP A 348 -2.59 -6.51 4.29
CA ASP A 348 -2.25 -7.18 5.53
C ASP A 348 -2.11 -8.69 5.32
N TRP A 349 -0.91 -9.23 5.54
CA TRP A 349 -0.60 -10.66 5.44
C TRP A 349 -0.53 -11.35 6.80
N THR A 350 -1.09 -10.72 7.85
CA THR A 350 -1.19 -11.34 9.17
C THR A 350 -1.94 -12.67 9.09
N ASP A 351 -1.35 -13.71 9.70
CA ASP A 351 -1.83 -15.11 9.69
C ASP A 351 -1.84 -15.82 8.32
N ALA A 352 -1.28 -15.21 7.27
CA ALA A 352 -1.18 -15.87 5.97
C ALA A 352 -0.03 -16.89 5.93
N ARG A 353 -0.21 -17.99 5.20
CA ARG A 353 0.87 -18.96 4.95
C ARG A 353 1.81 -18.42 3.86
N ILE A 354 3.02 -18.05 4.27
CA ILE A 354 4.05 -17.52 3.38
C ILE A 354 4.96 -18.65 2.88
N THR A 355 5.18 -18.72 1.56
CA THR A 355 6.14 -19.62 0.90
C THR A 355 7.14 -18.80 0.10
N LEU A 356 8.43 -19.10 0.23
CA LEU A 356 9.49 -18.45 -0.55
C LEU A 356 9.79 -19.30 -1.80
N SER A 357 9.77 -18.67 -2.97
CA SER A 357 10.10 -19.31 -4.24
C SER A 357 11.15 -18.50 -5.00
N THR A 358 12.16 -19.19 -5.52
CA THR A 358 13.18 -18.58 -6.40
C THR A 358 12.71 -18.48 -7.85
N ALA A 359 11.51 -18.96 -8.16
CA ALA A 359 10.93 -18.87 -9.48
C ALA A 359 10.70 -17.42 -9.91
N ARG A 360 10.75 -17.19 -11.22
CA ARG A 360 10.42 -15.90 -11.85
C ARG A 360 9.16 -16.10 -12.69
N PRO A 361 7.96 -15.74 -12.18
CA PRO A 361 6.71 -15.99 -12.89
C PRO A 361 6.64 -15.26 -14.25
N ASP A 362 7.30 -14.11 -14.36
CA ASP A 362 7.34 -13.33 -15.62
C ASP A 362 8.43 -13.79 -16.59
N ALA A 363 9.33 -14.69 -16.18
CA ALA A 363 10.42 -15.14 -17.05
C ALA A 363 9.89 -16.15 -18.05
N SER A 364 10.11 -15.90 -19.34
CA SER A 364 9.89 -16.89 -20.40
C SER A 364 10.62 -18.18 -20.03
N ALA A 365 9.94 -19.31 -20.17
CA ALA A 365 10.49 -20.64 -19.94
C ALA A 365 11.52 -21.06 -21.01
N ALA A 366 11.79 -20.22 -22.02
CA ALA A 366 12.83 -20.44 -22.99
C ALA A 366 14.21 -20.35 -22.30
N PRO A 367 15.00 -21.43 -22.27
CA PRO A 367 16.39 -21.34 -21.83
C PRO A 367 17.11 -20.31 -22.70
N GLY A 368 17.84 -19.39 -22.09
CA GLY A 368 18.80 -18.57 -22.84
C GLY A 368 19.89 -19.46 -23.44
N GLU A 369 20.52 -18.99 -24.51
CA GLU A 369 21.74 -19.64 -25.00
C GLU A 369 22.79 -19.65 -23.88
N VAL A 370 23.34 -20.83 -23.61
CA VAL A 370 24.36 -21.00 -22.56
C VAL A 370 25.70 -20.62 -23.16
N GLU A 371 26.28 -19.50 -22.72
CA GLU A 371 27.67 -19.20 -23.03
C GLU A 371 28.58 -20.12 -22.21
N PRO A 372 29.46 -20.92 -22.84
CA PRO A 372 30.38 -21.77 -22.11
C PRO A 372 31.41 -20.93 -21.33
N VAL A 373 31.50 -21.16 -20.03
CA VAL A 373 32.57 -20.61 -19.20
C VAL A 373 33.74 -21.57 -19.24
N TYR A 374 34.83 -21.17 -19.89
CA TYR A 374 36.08 -21.92 -19.88
C TYR A 374 36.83 -21.62 -18.59
N VAL A 375 37.06 -22.66 -17.78
CA VAL A 375 37.92 -22.59 -16.59
C VAL A 375 39.28 -23.15 -16.99
N ASP A 376 40.30 -22.31 -16.96
CA ASP A 376 41.69 -22.72 -17.21
C ASP A 376 42.50 -22.68 -15.91
N VAL A 377 43.54 -23.50 -15.83
CA VAL A 377 44.47 -23.52 -14.71
C VAL A 377 45.40 -22.32 -14.88
N ALA A 378 45.50 -21.46 -13.85
CA ALA A 378 46.40 -20.32 -13.88
C ALA A 378 47.83 -20.80 -14.22
N PRO A 379 48.45 -20.30 -15.31
CA PRO A 379 49.77 -20.76 -15.70
C PRO A 379 50.76 -20.44 -14.57
N PRO A 380 51.67 -21.38 -14.24
CA PRO A 380 52.65 -21.14 -13.18
C PRO A 380 53.49 -19.92 -13.55
N MET A 381 53.64 -18.98 -12.61
CA MET A 381 54.62 -17.91 -12.76
C MET A 381 56.01 -18.55 -12.85
N VAL A 382 56.59 -18.54 -14.05
CA VAL A 382 57.98 -18.96 -14.26
C VAL A 382 58.87 -17.94 -13.55
N GLY A 383 59.34 -18.28 -12.36
CA GLY A 383 60.37 -17.52 -11.68
C GLY A 383 61.65 -17.60 -12.51
N GLY A 384 62.01 -16.49 -13.16
CA GLY A 384 63.25 -16.40 -13.92
C GLY A 384 64.45 -16.63 -13.00
N PHE A 385 65.08 -17.79 -13.14
CA PHE A 385 66.40 -18.04 -12.60
C PHE A 385 67.41 -17.45 -13.58
N THR A 386 67.94 -16.26 -13.27
CA THR A 386 69.11 -15.74 -13.99
C THR A 386 70.34 -16.46 -13.47
N ASP A 387 70.71 -17.57 -14.11
CA ASP A 387 72.03 -18.16 -13.91
C ASP A 387 73.07 -17.26 -14.57
N GLY A 388 73.83 -16.56 -13.74
CA GLY A 388 75.02 -15.85 -14.15
C GLY A 388 76.17 -16.83 -14.38
N TYR A 389 76.59 -16.97 -15.64
CA TYR A 389 77.93 -17.43 -16.07
C TYR A 389 78.22 -16.75 -17.41
N GLY A 390 79.02 -15.69 -17.42
CA GLY A 390 80.43 -15.71 -17.84
C GLY A 390 80.57 -14.82 -19.09
N ALA A 391 81.66 -14.10 -19.37
CA ALA A 391 82.97 -13.95 -18.75
C ALA A 391 83.55 -12.61 -19.23
#